data_AF-J6IMR2-F1
#
_entry.id   AF-J6IMR2-F1
#
_cell.length_a   1.000
_cell.length_b   1.000
_cell.length_c   1.000
_cell.angle_alpha   90.00
_cell.angle_beta   90.00
_cell.angle_gamma   90.00
#
_symmetry.space_group_name_H-M   'P 1'
#
loop_
_entity.id
_entity.type
_entity.pdbx_description
1 polymer ?
#
loop_
_entity_poly.entity_id
_entity_poly.type
_entity_poly.pdbx_seq_one_letter_code
_entity_poly.pdbx_strand_id
1 'polypeptide(L)'
;MKKEKPKNLTECIQMLDHILKKEDKEKAKTLTESEFLIETYFGTGMGIRNEWIRSGNPELVKFFLDEGVKHPDDMSAMILTSYYRHLLGKEIDFEGQISAYKKQAEQ
;
A
#
# COMPACT_ATOMS: atom_id res chain seq x y z
N MET A 1 14.47 12.69 -15.47
CA MET A 1 14.77 12.06 -14.16
C MET A 1 14.26 10.63 -14.21
N LYS A 2 15.06 9.62 -13.83
CA LYS A 2 14.54 8.26 -13.68
C LYS A 2 13.48 8.31 -12.57
N LYS A 3 12.28 7.81 -12.83
CA LYS A 3 11.27 7.60 -11.78
C LYS A 3 11.86 6.56 -10.83
N GLU A 4 12.26 6.97 -9.63
CA GLU A 4 12.66 6.03 -8.59
C GLU A 4 11.46 5.15 -8.23
N LYS A 5 11.73 3.87 -8.00
CA LYS A 5 10.74 2.85 -7.68
C LYS A 5 11.03 2.37 -6.26
N PRO A 6 10.02 2.27 -5.39
CA PRO A 6 10.26 1.93 -4.00
C PRO A 6 10.73 0.48 -3.90
N LYS A 7 11.67 0.23 -2.98
CA LYS A 7 12.28 -1.09 -2.72
C LYS A 7 11.64 -1.81 -1.55
N ASN A 8 10.98 -1.07 -0.67
CA ASN A 8 10.41 -1.56 0.58
C ASN A 8 9.16 -0.75 0.96
N LEU A 9 8.46 -1.20 2.01
CA LEU A 9 7.23 -0.58 2.48
C LEU A 9 7.44 0.87 2.94
N THR A 10 8.55 1.17 3.60
CA THR A 10 8.86 2.53 4.08
C THR A 10 9.00 3.51 2.92
N GLU A 11 9.72 3.14 1.86
CA GLU A 11 9.84 3.94 0.65
C GLU A 11 8.49 4.12 -0.05
N CYS A 12 7.64 3.08 -0.08
CA CYS A 12 6.29 3.20 -0.62
C CYS A 12 5.49 4.29 0.10
N ILE A 13 5.52 4.29 1.44
CA ILE A 13 4.81 5.27 2.28
C ILE A 13 5.35 6.68 2.05
N GLN A 14 6.67 6.86 2.04
CA GLN A 14 7.30 8.15 1.78
C GLN A 14 6.97 8.70 0.39
N MET A 15 7.00 7.84 -0.63
CA MET A 15 6.62 8.22 -1.99
C MET A 15 5.15 8.58 -2.09
N LEU A 16 4.24 7.82 -1.46
CA LEU A 16 2.81 8.16 -1.41
C LEU A 16 2.58 9.52 -0.73
N ASP A 17 3.27 9.79 0.38
CA ASP A 17 3.13 11.08 1.07
C ASP A 17 3.60 12.26 0.20
N HIS A 18 4.62 12.05 -0.64
CA HIS A 18 5.08 13.05 -1.59
C HIS A 18 4.17 13.21 -2.82
N ILE A 19 3.62 12.11 -3.34
CA ILE A 19 2.79 12.08 -4.55
C ILE A 19 1.39 12.66 -4.27
N LEU A 20 0.81 12.34 -3.11
CA LEU A 20 -0.54 12.74 -2.78
C LEU A 20 -0.60 14.20 -2.35
N LYS A 21 -1.54 14.95 -2.94
CA LYS A 21 -1.72 16.37 -2.62
C LYS A 21 -2.23 16.53 -1.20
N LYS A 22 -1.97 17.69 -0.61
CA LYS A 22 -2.47 18.03 0.74
C LYS A 22 -3.99 17.83 0.85
N GLU A 23 -4.76 18.26 -0.15
CA GLU A 23 -6.23 18.12 -0.18
C GLU A 23 -6.67 16.65 -0.14
N ASP A 24 -6.03 15.78 -0.94
CA ASP A 24 -6.33 14.34 -0.94
C ASP A 24 -5.99 13.70 0.40
N LYS A 25 -4.88 14.13 1.03
CA LYS A 25 -4.48 13.69 2.37
C LYS A 25 -5.46 14.14 3.45
N GLU A 26 -5.93 15.38 3.40
CA GLU A 26 -6.95 15.86 4.35
C GLU A 26 -8.30 15.17 4.15
N LYS A 27 -8.71 14.89 2.90
CA LYS A 27 -9.90 14.08 2.61
C LYS A 27 -9.74 12.67 3.16
N ALA A 28 -8.59 12.02 2.94
CA ALA A 28 -8.35 10.67 3.43
C ALA A 28 -8.53 10.58 4.96
N LYS A 29 -8.11 11.61 5.71
CA LYS A 29 -8.27 11.64 7.18
C LYS A 29 -9.72 11.64 7.66
N THR A 30 -10.70 12.00 6.81
CA THR A 30 -12.13 11.98 7.18
C THR A 30 -12.81 10.65 6.87
N LEU A 31 -12.14 9.74 6.15
CA LEU A 31 -12.66 8.43 5.79
C LEU A 31 -12.32 7.40 6.87
N THR A 32 -13.04 6.28 6.90
CA THR A 32 -12.61 5.04 7.54
C THR A 32 -11.56 4.31 6.69
N GLU A 33 -10.85 3.33 7.27
CA GLU A 33 -9.86 2.52 6.53
C GLU A 33 -10.50 1.80 5.32
N SER A 34 -11.69 1.23 5.50
CA SER A 34 -12.42 0.57 4.42
C SER A 34 -12.86 1.52 3.32
N GLU A 35 -13.39 2.70 3.67
CA GLU A 35 -13.78 3.72 2.68
C GLU A 35 -12.56 4.22 1.90
N PHE A 36 -11.45 4.50 2.59
CA PHE A 36 -10.21 4.90 1.96
C PHE A 36 -9.72 3.86 0.94
N LEU A 37 -9.72 2.58 1.31
CA LEU A 37 -9.31 1.50 0.42
C LEU A 37 -10.23 1.38 -0.80
N ILE A 38 -11.55 1.48 -0.62
CA ILE A 38 -12.52 1.44 -1.72
C ILE A 38 -12.32 2.62 -2.67
N GLU A 39 -12.22 3.84 -2.13
CA GLU A 39 -12.06 5.05 -2.95
C GLU A 39 -10.74 5.07 -3.72
N THR A 40 -9.67 4.52 -3.14
CA THR A 40 -8.34 4.55 -3.74
C THR A 40 -8.01 3.34 -4.61
N TYR A 41 -8.82 2.27 -4.56
CA TYR A 41 -8.56 1.00 -5.25
C TYR A 41 -8.28 1.18 -6.75
N PHE A 42 -9.19 1.87 -7.46
CA PHE A 42 -9.06 2.08 -8.90
C PHE A 42 -8.14 3.25 -9.29
N GLY A 43 -7.80 4.13 -8.35
CA GLY A 43 -6.88 5.23 -8.59
C GLY A 43 -5.46 4.84 -8.18
N THR A 44 -5.09 5.25 -6.97
CA THR A 44 -3.78 5.03 -6.37
C THR A 44 -3.40 3.55 -6.33
N GLY A 45 -4.35 2.65 -5.99
CA GLY A 45 -4.12 1.21 -5.95
C GLY A 45 -3.68 0.64 -7.30
N MET A 46 -4.36 1.01 -8.40
CA MET A 46 -3.93 0.63 -9.74
C MET A 46 -2.56 1.18 -10.12
N GLY A 47 -2.26 2.42 -9.72
CA GLY A 47 -0.95 3.04 -9.91
C GLY A 47 0.17 2.24 -9.24
N ILE A 48 0.01 1.93 -7.95
CA ILE A 48 0.95 1.10 -7.18
C ILE A 48 1.13 -0.25 -7.87
N ARG A 49 0.03 -0.92 -8.20
CA ARG A 49 0.05 -2.24 -8.81
C ARG A 49 0.82 -2.28 -10.13
N ASN A 50 0.59 -1.31 -11.01
CA ASN A 50 1.19 -1.31 -12.34
C ASN A 50 2.64 -0.80 -12.34
N GLU A 51 2.92 0.25 -11.56
CA GLU A 51 4.22 0.93 -11.59
C GLU A 51 5.21 0.37 -10.57
N TRP A 52 4.75 -0.08 -9.40
CA TRP A 52 5.61 -0.51 -8.29
C TRP A 52 5.65 -2.03 -8.12
N ILE A 53 4.56 -2.72 -8.43
CA ILE A 53 4.50 -4.19 -8.29
C ILE A 53 4.83 -4.88 -9.63
N ARG A 54 4.06 -4.64 -10.69
CA ARG A 54 4.23 -5.36 -11.97
C ARG A 54 5.48 -4.95 -12.74
N SER A 55 5.73 -3.65 -12.82
CA SER A 55 6.85 -3.10 -13.58
C SER A 55 7.92 -2.50 -12.67
N GLY A 56 7.81 -2.69 -11.35
CA GLY A 56 8.54 -1.92 -10.36
C GLY A 56 9.88 -2.52 -9.95
N ASN A 57 10.24 -2.34 -8.67
CA ASN A 57 11.47 -2.91 -8.13
C ASN A 57 11.21 -4.35 -7.67
N PRO A 58 12.00 -5.34 -8.14
CA PRO A 58 11.81 -6.74 -7.73
C PRO A 58 12.03 -6.97 -6.22
N GLU A 59 12.79 -6.13 -5.52
CA GLU A 59 12.98 -6.24 -4.07
C GLU A 59 11.67 -6.05 -3.30
N LEU A 60 10.84 -5.09 -3.74
CA LEU A 60 9.54 -4.85 -3.13
C LEU A 60 8.62 -6.05 -3.32
N VAL A 61 8.57 -6.59 -4.53
CA VAL A 61 7.74 -7.77 -4.84
C VAL A 61 8.23 -8.98 -4.05
N LYS A 62 9.55 -9.19 -4.00
CA LYS A 62 10.15 -10.27 -3.23
C LYS A 62 9.78 -10.18 -1.74
N PHE A 63 9.84 -8.99 -1.15
CA PHE A 63 9.41 -8.77 0.24
C PHE A 63 7.98 -9.29 0.50
N PHE A 64 7.02 -8.93 -0.35
CA PHE A 64 5.64 -9.43 -0.19
C PHE A 64 5.51 -10.94 -0.44
N LEU A 65 6.24 -11.48 -1.42
CA LEU A 65 6.24 -12.91 -1.72
C LEU A 65 6.81 -13.73 -0.56
N ASP A 66 7.89 -13.25 0.06
CA ASP A 66 8.53 -13.89 1.22
C ASP A 66 7.56 -13.92 2.43
N GLU A 67 6.70 -12.90 2.56
CA GLU A 67 5.62 -12.87 3.55
C GLU A 67 4.38 -13.70 3.16
N GLY A 68 4.34 -14.26 1.95
CA GLY A 68 3.26 -15.09 1.44
C GLY A 68 2.13 -14.36 0.71
N VAL A 69 2.26 -13.05 0.48
CA VAL A 69 1.31 -12.23 -0.28
C VAL A 69 1.65 -12.31 -1.76
N LYS A 70 0.79 -12.95 -2.56
CA LYS A 70 1.12 -13.30 -3.96
C LYS A 70 0.44 -12.44 -5.00
N HIS A 71 -0.79 -11.96 -4.73
CA HIS A 71 -1.52 -11.19 -5.72
C HIS A 71 -1.11 -9.72 -5.67
N PRO A 72 -0.84 -9.08 -6.83
CA PRO A 72 -0.51 -7.66 -6.88
C PRO A 72 -1.59 -6.74 -6.27
N ASP A 73 -2.85 -7.17 -6.29
CA ASP A 73 -3.98 -6.43 -5.73
C ASP A 73 -3.85 -6.38 -4.21
N ASP A 74 -3.56 -7.52 -3.57
CA ASP A 74 -3.31 -7.63 -2.14
C ASP A 74 -2.09 -6.81 -1.72
N MET A 75 -0.98 -6.90 -2.47
CA MET A 75 0.22 -6.10 -2.21
C MET A 75 -0.10 -4.60 -2.25
N SER A 76 -0.86 -4.17 -3.27
CA SER A 76 -1.25 -2.76 -3.39
C SER A 76 -2.18 -2.30 -2.26
N ALA A 77 -3.12 -3.16 -1.83
CA ALA A 77 -4.02 -2.88 -0.72
C ALA A 77 -3.26 -2.76 0.60
N MET A 78 -2.29 -3.64 0.87
CA MET A 78 -1.45 -3.57 2.07
C MET A 78 -0.58 -2.32 2.13
N ILE A 79 -0.03 -1.89 0.99
CA ILE A 79 0.70 -0.62 0.91
C ILE A 79 -0.23 0.55 1.23
N LEU A 80 -1.44 0.56 0.67
CA LEU A 80 -2.43 1.61 0.92
C LEU A 80 -2.90 1.64 2.39
N THR A 81 -3.19 0.49 2.98
CA THR A 81 -3.54 0.36 4.40
C THR A 81 -2.43 0.91 5.28
N SER A 82 -1.18 0.51 5.00
CA SER A 82 -0.01 0.96 5.76
C SER A 82 0.20 2.47 5.66
N TYR A 83 0.05 3.03 4.45
CA TYR A 83 0.12 4.47 4.24
C TYR A 83 -1.01 5.22 4.96
N TYR A 84 -2.24 4.71 4.91
CA TYR A 84 -3.38 5.33 5.57
C TYR A 84 -3.20 5.38 7.10
N ARG A 85 -2.72 4.28 7.70
CA ARG A 85 -2.40 4.25 9.14
C ARG A 85 -1.28 5.23 9.49
N HIS A 86 -0.23 5.30 8.68
CA HIS A 86 0.84 6.29 8.83
C HIS A 86 0.30 7.73 8.76
N LEU A 87 -0.56 8.03 7.78
CA LEU A 87 -1.18 9.36 7.60
C LEU A 87 -1.99 9.81 8.82
N LEU A 88 -2.60 8.86 9.54
CA LEU A 88 -3.33 9.11 10.78
C LEU A 88 -2.47 9.11 12.04
N GLY A 89 -1.16 8.87 11.92
CA GLY A 89 -0.27 8.69 13.07
C GLY A 89 -0.58 7.43 13.90
N LYS A 90 -1.23 6.43 13.28
CA LYS A 90 -1.50 5.13 13.89
C LYS A 90 -0.34 4.17 13.63
N GLU A 91 -0.23 3.16 14.49
CA GLU A 91 0.67 2.04 14.23
C GLU A 91 0.26 1.34 12.92
N ILE A 92 1.25 1.06 12.07
CA ILE A 92 1.02 0.41 10.78
C ILE A 92 0.55 -1.04 11.00
N ASP A 93 1.10 -1.72 12.02
CA ASP A 93 0.83 -3.12 12.36
C ASP A 93 0.85 -4.01 11.10
N PHE A 94 2.00 -4.05 10.43
CA PHE A 94 2.13 -4.80 9.17
C PHE A 94 2.01 -6.31 9.39
N GLU A 95 2.55 -6.81 10.50
CA GLU A 95 2.41 -8.23 10.88
C GLU A 95 0.95 -8.62 11.10
N GLY A 96 0.15 -7.74 11.73
CA GLY A 96 -1.30 -7.92 11.86
C GLY A 96 -2.03 -7.91 10.52
N GLN A 97 -1.63 -7.04 9.58
CA GLN A 97 -2.16 -7.06 8.21
C GLN A 97 -1.88 -8.39 7.50
N ILE A 98 -0.64 -8.91 7.59
CA ILE A 98 -0.24 -10.20 7.00
C ILE A 98 -1.01 -11.36 7.64
N SER A 99 -1.17 -11.33 8.97
CA SER A 99 -1.91 -12.35 9.71
C SER A 99 -3.40 -12.37 9.32
N ALA A 100 -4.02 -11.21 9.15
CA ALA A 100 -5.40 -11.10 8.69
C ALA A 100 -5.58 -11.60 7.25
N TYR A 101 -4.66 -11.26 6.35
CA TYR A 101 -4.64 -11.73 4.98
C TYR A 101 -4.56 -13.26 4.88
N LYS A 102 -3.61 -13.87 5.60
CA LYS A 102 -3.44 -15.34 5.60
C LYS A 102 -4.70 -16.07 6.06
N LYS A 103 -5.36 -15.58 7.11
CA LYS A 103 -6.63 -16.15 7.61
C LYS A 103 -7.77 -16.08 6.59
N GLN A 104 -7.78 -15.07 5.71
CA GLN A 104 -8.78 -14.94 4.65
C GLN A 104 -8.43 -15.83 3.44
N ALA A 105 -7.15 -15.97 3.12
CA ALA A 105 -6.68 -16.77 1.98
C ALA A 105 -6.75 -18.29 2.22
N GLU A 106 -6.88 -18.74 3.48
CA GLU A 106 -7.03 -20.15 3.87
C GLU A 106 -8.50 -20.65 3.85
N GLN A 107 -9.47 -19.76 3.64
CA GLN A 107 -10.91 -20.08 3.57
C GLN A 107 -11.38 -20.29 2.13
#